data_AF-A0A168RKP5-F1
#
_entry.id   AF-A0A168RKP5-F1
#
_cell.length_a   1.000
_cell.length_b   1.000
_cell.length_c   1.000
_cell.angle_alpha   90.00
_cell.angle_beta   90.00
_cell.angle_gamma   90.00
#
_symmetry.space_group_name_H-M   'P 1'
#
loop_
_entity.id
_entity.type
_entity.pdbx_description
1 polymer ?
#
loop_
_entity_poly.entity_id
_entity_poly.type
_entity_poly.pdbx_seq_one_letter_code
_entity_poly.pdbx_strand_id
1 'polypeptide(L)'
;MLNSNLTDLNKYKSVASICQLEIARSKVAKQENLINEYKNSKREDKPLSDYFSEHFKKTLLCLSDLSKLIIQEEFLNGLHKKENCWFETYFSKSTYYKKRKQAIDEFLFYYLD
;
A
#
# COMPACT_ATOMS: atom_id res chain seq x y z
N MET A 1 -15.89 16.55 2.93
CA MET A 1 -14.58 16.88 2.35
C MET A 1 -13.55 17.06 3.47
N LEU A 2 -12.95 15.98 3.99
CA LEU A 2 -12.01 16.03 5.13
C LEU A 2 -10.55 16.34 4.73
N ASN A 3 -10.26 16.49 3.43
CA ASN A 3 -8.89 16.46 2.89
C ASN A 3 -8.29 17.84 2.49
N SER A 4 -8.92 18.97 2.84
CA SER A 4 -8.50 20.29 2.33
C SER A 4 -7.28 20.90 3.02
N ASN A 5 -6.87 20.41 4.19
CA ASN A 5 -5.86 21.08 5.02
C ASN A 5 -4.46 20.44 4.98
N LEU A 6 -4.30 19.27 4.36
CA LEU A 6 -3.01 18.59 4.25
C LEU A 6 -2.28 18.99 2.96
N THR A 7 -1.02 19.37 3.08
CA THR A 7 -0.13 19.56 1.93
C THR A 7 0.11 18.23 1.21
N ASP A 8 0.40 18.29 -0.10
CA ASP A 8 0.69 17.10 -0.90
C ASP A 8 1.81 16.22 -0.27
N LEU A 9 2.82 16.86 0.33
CA LEU A 9 3.89 16.17 1.03
C LEU A 9 3.39 15.43 2.28
N ASN A 10 2.50 16.04 3.05
CA ASN A 10 1.94 15.40 4.24
C ASN A 10 1.02 14.24 3.85
N LYS A 11 0.21 14.40 2.80
CA LYS A 11 -0.60 13.29 2.25
C LYS A 11 0.27 12.11 1.82
N TYR A 12 1.35 12.38 1.08
CA TYR A 12 2.32 11.36 0.70
C TYR A 12 2.89 10.63 1.92
N LYS A 13 3.35 11.39 2.93
CA LYS A 13 3.91 10.82 4.16
C LYS A 13 2.88 9.97 4.91
N SER A 14 1.63 10.43 4.99
CA SER A 14 0.54 9.68 5.62
C SER A 14 0.31 8.34 4.93
N VAL A 15 0.18 8.32 3.59
CA VAL A 15 0.02 7.07 2.83
C VAL A 15 1.22 6.15 3.01
N ALA A 16 2.44 6.68 2.96
CA ALA A 16 3.66 5.92 3.20
C ALA A 16 3.66 5.27 4.60
N SER A 17 3.32 6.05 5.64
CA SER A 17 3.24 5.55 7.02
C SER A 17 2.14 4.51 7.19
N ILE A 18 0.96 4.71 6.60
CA ILE A 18 -0.13 3.73 6.63
C ILE A 18 0.34 2.40 6.01
N CYS A 19 0.94 2.44 4.81
CA CYS A 19 1.44 1.25 4.15
C CYS A 19 2.55 0.55 4.95
N GLN A 20 3.46 1.30 5.57
CA GLN A 20 4.51 0.74 6.43
C GLN A 20 3.94 0.04 7.67
N LEU A 21 2.98 0.67 8.35
CA LEU A 21 2.30 0.09 9.50
C LEU A 21 1.53 -1.17 9.10
N GLU A 22 0.88 -1.13 7.94
CA GLU A 22 0.14 -2.27 7.39
C GLU A 22 1.07 -3.46 7.15
N ILE A 23 2.21 -3.24 6.50
CA ILE A 23 3.23 -4.26 6.26
C ILE A 23 3.75 -4.82 7.59
N ALA A 24 4.06 -3.96 8.56
CA ALA A 24 4.56 -4.37 9.87
C ALA A 24 3.54 -5.26 10.59
N ARG A 25 2.27 -4.84 10.68
CA ARG A 25 1.20 -5.61 11.29
C ARG A 25 1.00 -6.96 10.59
N SER A 26 1.07 -6.97 9.26
CA SER A 26 0.86 -8.17 8.46
C SER A 26 2.00 -9.18 8.61
N LYS A 27 3.24 -8.71 8.84
CA LYS A 27 4.37 -9.58 9.20
C LYS A 27 4.16 -10.26 10.55
N VAL A 28 3.65 -9.52 11.55
CA VAL A 28 3.31 -10.08 12.86
C VAL A 28 2.21 -11.13 12.73
N ALA A 29 1.12 -10.82 12.03
CA ALA A 29 0.01 -11.75 11.80
C ALA A 29 0.46 -13.01 11.03
N LYS A 30 1.33 -12.86 10.02
CA LYS A 30 1.92 -14.00 9.30
C LYS A 30 2.75 -14.87 10.23
N GLN A 31 3.57 -14.28 11.10
CA GLN A 31 4.39 -15.02 12.05
C GLN A 31 3.53 -15.81 13.06
N GLU A 32 2.49 -15.21 13.62
CA GLU A 32 1.54 -15.87 14.51
C GLU A 32 0.83 -17.05 13.82
N ASN A 33 0.43 -16.85 12.57
CA ASN A 33 -0.18 -17.90 11.77
C ASN A 33 0.78 -19.08 11.54
N LEU A 34 2.04 -18.81 11.17
CA LEU A 34 3.06 -19.86 11.00
C LEU A 34 3.29 -20.68 12.28
N ILE A 35 3.26 -20.04 13.45
CA ILE A 35 3.37 -20.73 14.75
C ILE A 35 2.16 -21.67 14.97
N ASN A 36 0.95 -21.22 14.61
CA ASN A 36 -0.27 -22.02 14.74
C ASN A 36 -0.31 -23.17 13.72
N GLU A 37 0.13 -22.92 12.48
CA GLU A 37 0.27 -23.92 11.42
C GLU A 37 1.22 -25.04 11.81
N TYR A 38 2.38 -24.69 12.39
CA TYR A 38 3.33 -25.65 12.93
C TYR A 38 2.70 -26.56 14.00
N LYS A 39 1.93 -26.00 14.93
CA LYS A 39 1.22 -26.77 15.96
C LYS A 39 0.16 -27.72 15.37
N ASN A 40 -0.47 -27.34 14.26
CA ASN A 40 -1.59 -28.07 13.66
C ASN A 40 -1.19 -28.94 12.45
N SER A 41 0.10 -29.00 12.11
CA SER A 41 0.64 -29.76 10.96
C SER A 41 -0.03 -29.45 9.60
N LYS A 42 -0.54 -28.23 9.44
CA LYS A 42 -1.06 -27.70 8.17
C LYS A 42 -0.21 -26.51 7.79
N ARG A 43 0.45 -26.55 6.63
CA ARG A 43 1.29 -25.44 6.15
C ARG A 43 0.72 -24.93 4.84
N GLU A 44 0.29 -23.67 4.80
CA GLU A 44 -0.12 -22.98 3.59
C GLU A 44 0.80 -21.78 3.35
N ASP A 45 1.48 -21.74 2.21
CA ASP A 45 2.33 -20.59 1.87
C ASP A 45 1.46 -19.44 1.33
N LYS A 46 0.98 -18.60 2.25
CA LYS A 46 0.18 -17.41 1.91
C LYS A 46 1.06 -16.18 1.70
N PRO A 47 0.81 -15.37 0.64
CA PRO A 47 1.51 -14.11 0.45
C PRO A 47 1.23 -13.13 1.59
N LEU A 48 2.11 -12.14 1.78
CA LEU A 48 1.95 -11.16 2.87
C LEU A 48 0.64 -10.36 2.75
N SER A 49 0.14 -10.16 1.53
CA SER A 49 -1.12 -9.47 1.24
C SER A 49 -2.34 -10.12 1.89
N ASP A 50 -2.31 -11.43 2.12
CA ASP A 50 -3.43 -12.14 2.75
C ASP A 50 -3.61 -11.74 4.22
N TYR A 51 -2.54 -11.25 4.84
CA TYR A 51 -2.49 -10.79 6.22
C TYR A 51 -2.76 -9.28 6.38
N PHE A 52 -3.02 -8.57 5.27
CA PHE A 52 -3.49 -7.19 5.32
C PHE A 52 -4.86 -7.14 6.03
N SER A 53 -5.15 -6.01 6.64
CA SER A 53 -6.41 -5.77 7.35
C SER A 53 -7.53 -5.70 6.32
N GLU A 54 -8.73 -6.08 6.75
CA GLU A 54 -9.90 -5.98 5.90
C GLU A 54 -10.18 -4.54 5.46
N HIS A 55 -9.91 -3.56 6.32
CA HIS A 55 -10.02 -2.13 5.95
C HIS A 55 -9.06 -1.75 4.81
N PHE A 56 -7.80 -2.12 4.94
CA PHE A 56 -6.79 -1.82 3.92
C PHE A 56 -7.06 -2.58 2.60
N LYS A 57 -7.46 -3.85 2.69
CA LYS A 57 -7.86 -4.64 1.51
C LYS A 57 -9.02 -3.99 0.78
N LYS A 58 -10.08 -3.58 1.50
CA LYS A 58 -11.22 -2.85 0.92
C LYS A 58 -10.77 -1.54 0.26
N THR A 59 -9.93 -0.77 0.94
CA THR A 59 -9.35 0.46 0.37
C THR A 59 -8.68 0.18 -0.96
N LEU A 60 -7.80 -0.84 -1.04
CA LEU A 60 -7.12 -1.22 -2.29
C LEU A 60 -8.04 -1.75 -3.38
N LEU A 61 -9.20 -2.32 -3.02
CA LEU A 61 -10.21 -2.78 -3.97
C LEU A 61 -11.02 -1.63 -4.57
N CYS A 62 -11.18 -0.53 -3.83
CA CYS A 62 -11.90 0.66 -4.29
C CYS A 62 -11.07 1.56 -5.21
N LEU A 63 -9.73 1.41 -5.20
CA LEU A 63 -8.84 2.16 -6.07
C LEU A 63 -9.05 1.79 -7.54
N SER A 64 -8.96 2.79 -8.41
CA SER A 64 -8.72 2.59 -9.83
C SER A 64 -7.45 1.77 -10.08
N ASP A 65 -7.41 0.99 -11.16
CA ASP A 65 -6.28 0.11 -11.48
C ASP A 65 -4.94 0.86 -11.52
N LEU A 66 -4.94 2.07 -12.07
CA LEU A 66 -3.75 2.92 -12.13
C LEU A 66 -3.28 3.38 -10.75
N SER A 67 -4.21 3.82 -9.89
CA SER A 67 -3.87 4.23 -8.54
C SER A 67 -3.40 3.06 -7.71
N LYS A 68 -4.06 1.90 -7.85
CA LYS A 68 -3.64 0.65 -7.21
C LYS A 68 -2.22 0.26 -7.61
N LEU A 69 -1.89 0.30 -8.91
CA LEU A 69 -0.54 0.04 -9.40
C LEU A 69 0.49 0.96 -8.73
N ILE A 70 0.21 2.28 -8.70
CA ILE A 70 1.11 3.25 -8.06
C ILE A 70 1.26 2.96 -6.57
N ILE A 71 0.16 2.67 -5.86
CA ILE A 71 0.22 2.38 -4.43
C ILE A 71 1.06 1.13 -4.16
N GLN A 72 0.87 0.09 -4.97
CA GLN A 72 1.62 -1.17 -4.87
C GLN A 72 3.11 -0.95 -5.15
N GLU A 73 3.46 -0.31 -6.26
CA GLU A 73 4.86 -0.13 -6.66
C GLU A 73 5.61 0.87 -5.78
N GLU A 74 5.01 2.02 -5.47
CA GLU A 74 5.67 3.08 -4.69
C GLU A 74 5.76 2.72 -3.20
N PHE A 75 4.67 2.23 -2.60
CA PHE A 75 4.58 2.11 -1.14
C PHE A 75 4.66 0.67 -0.62
N LEU A 76 4.28 -0.34 -1.39
CA LEU A 76 4.32 -1.74 -0.93
C LEU A 76 5.59 -2.46 -1.41
N ASN A 77 5.99 -2.26 -2.66
CA ASN A 77 7.17 -2.88 -3.26
C ASN A 77 8.41 -1.97 -3.14
N GLY A 78 8.21 -0.64 -3.19
CA GLY A 78 9.28 0.36 -3.29
C GLY A 78 10.05 0.68 -2.01
N LEU A 79 9.60 0.21 -0.85
CA LEU A 79 10.22 0.50 0.46
C LEU A 79 11.70 0.08 0.57
N HIS A 80 12.18 -0.78 -0.33
CA HIS A 80 13.53 -1.33 -0.29
C HIS A 80 14.45 -0.86 -1.43
N LYS A 81 13.99 0.00 -2.35
CA LYS A 81 14.78 0.40 -3.53
C LYS A 81 14.98 1.93 -3.58
N LYS A 82 16.22 2.36 -3.34
CA LYS A 82 16.66 3.76 -3.33
C LYS A 82 16.56 4.45 -4.72
N GLU A 83 16.49 3.65 -5.78
CA GLU A 83 16.48 4.10 -7.19
C GLU A 83 15.31 3.48 -7.95
N ASN A 84 14.09 3.59 -7.40
CA ASN A 84 12.93 2.96 -8.01
C ASN A 84 12.34 3.85 -9.13
N CYS A 85 13.01 3.88 -10.29
CA CYS A 85 12.47 4.45 -11.55
C CYS A 85 11.43 3.51 -12.21
N TRP A 86 10.71 2.71 -11.42
CA TRP A 86 9.74 1.73 -11.90
C TRP A 86 8.69 2.35 -12.84
N PHE A 87 8.38 3.63 -12.64
CA PHE A 87 7.39 4.36 -13.43
C PHE A 87 7.85 4.65 -14.86
N GLU A 88 9.15 4.61 -15.16
CA GLU A 88 9.68 4.96 -16.49
C GLU A 88 9.25 3.98 -17.58
N THR A 89 8.83 2.76 -17.20
CA THR A 89 8.25 1.78 -18.12
C THR A 89 6.81 2.10 -18.54
N TYR A 90 6.14 3.01 -17.82
CA TYR A 90 4.71 3.33 -18.03
C TYR A 90 4.46 4.81 -18.33
N PHE A 91 5.26 5.71 -17.77
CA PHE A 91 5.00 7.15 -17.76
C PHE A 91 6.27 7.98 -17.95
N SER A 92 6.11 9.15 -18.57
CA SER A 92 7.10 10.22 -18.39
C SER A 92 7.11 10.69 -16.93
N LYS A 93 8.26 11.19 -16.46
CA LYS A 93 8.44 11.68 -15.08
C LYS A 93 7.38 12.71 -14.65
N SER A 94 7.02 13.65 -15.51
CA SER A 94 6.00 14.68 -15.21
C SER A 94 4.59 14.07 -15.11
N THR A 95 4.27 13.10 -15.95
CA THR A 95 3.01 12.36 -15.91
C THR A 95 2.93 11.53 -14.64
N TYR A 96 4.02 10.85 -14.28
CA TYR A 96 4.10 10.05 -13.07
C TYR A 96 3.76 10.86 -11.83
N TYR A 97 4.38 12.02 -11.61
CA TYR A 97 4.10 12.82 -10.42
C TYR A 97 2.65 13.31 -10.33
N LYS A 98 2.03 13.63 -11.47
CA LYS A 98 0.60 13.97 -11.52
C LYS A 98 -0.27 12.76 -11.13
N LYS A 99 0.01 11.59 -11.70
CA LYS A 99 -0.73 10.36 -11.41
C LYS A 99 -0.53 9.88 -9.97
N ARG A 100 0.67 10.02 -9.43
CA ARG A 100 0.97 9.72 -8.04
C ARG A 100 0.17 10.59 -7.08
N LYS A 101 0.07 11.89 -7.35
CA LYS A 101 -0.78 12.77 -6.55
C LYS A 101 -2.24 12.32 -6.57
N GLN A 102 -2.77 11.98 -7.75
CA GLN A 102 -4.13 11.46 -7.90
C GLN A 102 -4.33 10.15 -7.11
N ALA A 103 -3.38 9.22 -7.18
CA ALA A 103 -3.44 7.95 -6.47
C ALA A 103 -3.42 8.13 -4.95
N ILE A 104 -2.64 9.08 -4.44
CA ILE A 104 -2.59 9.41 -3.01
C ILE A 104 -3.91 10.03 -2.53
N ASP A 105 -4.46 10.97 -3.29
CA ASP A 105 -5.74 11.59 -2.97
C ASP A 105 -6.88 10.55 -2.98
N GLU A 106 -6.90 9.66 -3.97
CA GLU A 106 -7.88 8.56 -4.08
C GLU A 106 -7.73 7.55 -2.94
N PHE A 107 -6.51 7.15 -2.60
CA PHE A 107 -6.25 6.27 -1.46
C PHE A 107 -6.76 6.88 -0.16
N LEU A 108 -6.42 8.13 0.12
CA LEU A 108 -6.85 8.79 1.36
C LEU A 108 -8.36 9.01 1.39
N PHE A 109 -9.00 9.19 0.24
CA PHE A 109 -10.45 9.26 0.15
C PHE A 109 -11.08 7.96 0.67
N TYR A 110 -10.73 6.81 0.09
CA TYR A 110 -11.33 5.53 0.51
C TYR A 110 -10.86 5.01 1.86
N TYR A 111 -9.65 5.39 2.32
CA TYR A 111 -9.13 4.92 3.59
C TYR A 111 -9.73 5.66 4.80
N LEU A 112 -10.13 6.92 4.62
CA LEU A 112 -10.63 7.79 5.70
C LEU A 112 -12.15 8.00 5.66
N ASP A 113 -12.83 7.52 4.62
CA ASP A 113 -14.30 7.44 4.52
C ASP A 113 -14.83 6.25 5.33
#